data_AF-A0A0D6R660-F1
#
_entry.id   AF-A0A0D6R660-F1
#
_cell.length_a   1.000
_cell.length_b   1.000
_cell.length_c   1.000
_cell.angle_alpha   90.00
_cell.angle_beta   90.00
_cell.angle_gamma   90.00
#
_symmetry.space_group_name_H-M   'P 1'
#
loop_
_entity.id
_entity.type
_entity.pdbx_description
1 polymer ?
#
loop_
_entity_poly.entity_id
_entity_poly.type
_entity_poly.pdbx_seq_one_letter_code
_entity_poly.pdbx_strand_id
1 'polypeptide(L)'
;MEKALTKASSFWISKRAKKELSSIGDDLNSFTNTVEGGAKWIFNKLKGKMQKPLPELLQDYDLPPGIFPKNATNYDFDEVRTKLTVYIPSVCEVGFKDSSVVRYATRVTGFLLRGKLTGIEGMKTKVVIWTKVTTISVDGPRSSKVHFTAGVKKSRPRDAYEVLRDGVTVDEF
;
A
#
# COMPACT_ATOMS: atom_id res chain seq x y z
N MET A 1 -51.89 -46.08 -38.04
CA MET A 1 -51.86 -45.61 -36.63
C MET A 1 -51.03 -44.34 -36.60
N GLU A 2 -51.70 -43.21 -36.68
CA GLU A 2 -51.12 -41.88 -36.58
C GLU A 2 -51.23 -41.41 -35.13
N LYS A 3 -50.15 -40.84 -34.58
CA LYS A 3 -50.17 -40.16 -33.28
C LYS A 3 -49.63 -38.75 -33.46
N ALA A 4 -50.53 -37.83 -33.81
CA ALA A 4 -50.32 -36.40 -33.66
C ALA A 4 -51.07 -35.95 -32.39
N LEU A 5 -50.34 -35.45 -31.40
CA LEU A 5 -50.89 -34.84 -30.19
C LEU A 5 -50.03 -33.63 -29.77
N THR A 6 -50.48 -32.48 -30.28
CA THR A 6 -50.75 -31.21 -29.58
C THR A 6 -49.66 -30.44 -28.83
N LYS A 7 -49.37 -29.27 -29.43
CA LYS A 7 -48.89 -27.99 -28.91
C LYS A 7 -49.25 -27.62 -27.45
N ALA A 8 -48.39 -26.73 -26.94
CA ALA A 8 -48.62 -25.66 -25.96
C ALA A 8 -48.33 -25.98 -24.49
N SER A 9 -47.13 -25.58 -24.05
CA SER A 9 -46.86 -25.23 -22.64
C SER A 9 -45.82 -24.11 -22.61
N SER A 10 -46.20 -22.98 -23.21
CA SER A 10 -45.60 -21.67 -22.93
C SER A 10 -46.57 -20.93 -22.01
N PHE A 11 -46.00 -20.16 -21.07
CA PHE A 11 -46.67 -19.32 -20.07
C PHE A 11 -47.29 -20.08 -18.88
N TRP A 12 -46.59 -20.11 -17.74
CA TRP A 12 -47.08 -19.56 -16.45
C TRP A 12 -46.08 -19.71 -15.28
N ILE A 13 -44.90 -19.10 -15.35
CA ILE A 13 -44.05 -18.90 -14.14
C ILE A 13 -43.48 -17.48 -14.16
N SER A 14 -44.39 -16.51 -14.10
CA SER A 14 -44.04 -15.10 -14.01
C SER A 14 -45.10 -14.38 -13.20
N LYS A 15 -45.13 -14.63 -11.87
CA LYS A 15 -45.74 -13.74 -10.86
C LYS A 15 -45.61 -14.30 -9.43
N ARG A 16 -44.41 -14.44 -8.86
CA ARG A 16 -44.25 -14.44 -7.38
C ARG A 16 -42.86 -14.23 -6.78
N ALA A 17 -42.00 -13.43 -7.39
CA ALA A 17 -40.74 -13.01 -6.76
C ALA A 17 -40.40 -11.56 -7.12
N LYS A 18 -41.15 -10.58 -6.57
CA LYS A 18 -40.83 -9.14 -6.73
C LYS A 18 -41.02 -8.29 -5.47
N LYS A 19 -41.39 -8.86 -4.31
CA LYS A 19 -41.70 -8.04 -3.11
C LYS A 19 -40.68 -8.13 -1.97
N GLU A 20 -39.71 -9.04 -2.05
CA GLU A 20 -38.71 -9.27 -0.98
C GLU A 20 -37.25 -9.06 -1.47
N LEU A 21 -37.03 -8.50 -2.67
CA LEU A 21 -35.67 -8.26 -3.20
C LEU A 21 -35.27 -6.78 -3.19
N SER A 22 -36.20 -5.85 -2.95
CA SER A 22 -35.90 -4.42 -2.85
C SER A 22 -35.45 -3.98 -1.45
N SER A 23 -35.62 -4.79 -0.41
CA SER A 23 -35.23 -4.42 0.97
C SER A 23 -33.80 -4.82 1.34
N ILE A 24 -33.04 -5.46 0.44
CA ILE A 24 -31.65 -5.87 0.65
C ILE A 24 -30.68 -5.01 -0.20
N GLY A 25 -31.17 -3.92 -0.81
CA GLY A 25 -30.34 -3.01 -1.61
C GLY A 25 -29.80 -1.81 -0.84
N ASP A 26 -30.53 -1.32 0.16
CA ASP A 26 -30.28 -0.01 0.78
C ASP A 26 -29.33 -0.04 1.99
N ASP A 27 -29.12 -1.20 2.63
CA ASP A 27 -28.27 -1.33 3.82
C ASP A 27 -26.77 -1.48 3.53
N LEU A 28 -26.34 -1.55 2.27
CA LEU A 28 -24.93 -1.73 1.92
C LEU A 28 -24.10 -0.43 1.90
N ASN A 29 -24.73 0.73 2.12
CA ASN A 29 -24.04 2.02 2.10
C ASN A 29 -23.59 2.51 3.50
N SER A 30 -23.99 1.82 4.58
CA SER A 30 -23.75 2.29 5.96
C SER A 30 -22.58 1.61 6.68
N PHE A 31 -21.96 0.57 6.13
CA PHE A 31 -20.87 -0.16 6.80
C PHE A 31 -19.43 0.25 6.44
N THR A 32 -19.20 1.26 5.60
CA THR A 32 -17.85 1.54 5.08
C THR A 32 -16.91 2.40 5.95
N ASN A 33 -17.24 2.74 7.20
CA ASN A 33 -16.33 3.56 8.02
C ASN A 33 -15.50 2.79 9.07
N THR A 34 -15.56 1.47 9.11
CA THR A 34 -14.79 0.67 10.08
C THR A 34 -14.13 -0.54 9.44
N VAL A 35 -13.14 -0.33 8.56
CA VAL A 35 -12.11 -1.36 8.31
C VAL A 35 -10.78 -0.69 7.97
N GLU A 36 -10.13 -0.25 9.04
CA GLU A 36 -8.84 0.41 8.99
C GLU A 36 -7.73 -0.65 8.77
N GLY A 37 -7.39 -0.93 7.51
CA GLY A 37 -6.06 -1.43 7.17
C GLY A 37 -5.98 -2.56 6.14
N GLY A 38 -6.90 -3.52 6.12
CA GLY A 38 -6.74 -4.70 5.25
C GLY A 38 -7.46 -4.62 3.89
N ALA A 39 -8.69 -4.12 3.90
CA ALA A 39 -9.60 -4.19 2.74
C ALA A 39 -9.80 -2.84 2.02
N LYS A 40 -9.32 -1.73 2.60
CA LYS A 40 -9.51 -0.37 2.07
C LYS A 40 -8.91 -0.19 0.67
N TRP A 41 -7.74 -0.77 0.42
CA TRP A 41 -7.09 -0.77 -0.89
C TRP A 41 -7.88 -1.54 -1.95
N ILE A 42 -8.48 -2.69 -1.58
CA ILE A 42 -9.31 -3.52 -2.48
C ILE A 42 -10.56 -2.74 -2.89
N PHE A 43 -11.20 -2.08 -1.93
CA PHE A 43 -12.35 -1.21 -2.20
C PHE A 43 -11.99 0.01 -3.05
N ASN A 44 -10.82 0.63 -2.84
CA ASN A 44 -10.35 1.73 -3.70
C ASN A 44 -10.06 1.27 -5.13
N LYS A 45 -9.49 0.08 -5.30
CA LYS A 45 -9.23 -0.55 -6.61
C LYS A 45 -10.53 -0.86 -7.35
N LEU A 46 -11.58 -1.29 -6.64
CA LEU A 46 -12.93 -1.50 -7.17
C LEU A 46 -13.67 -0.19 -7.47
N LYS A 47 -13.45 0.87 -6.68
CA LYS A 47 -14.02 2.21 -6.92
C LYS A 47 -13.36 3.00 -8.05
N GLY A 48 -12.42 2.42 -8.79
CA GLY A 48 -11.79 3.08 -9.96
C GLY A 48 -10.87 4.25 -9.62
N LYS A 49 -10.52 4.44 -8.33
CA LYS A 49 -9.43 5.35 -7.96
C LYS A 49 -8.13 4.62 -8.30
N MET A 50 -7.60 4.91 -9.48
CA MET A 50 -6.32 4.36 -9.96
C MET A 50 -5.22 4.73 -8.97
N GLN A 51 -4.94 3.84 -8.03
CA GLN A 51 -3.83 3.99 -7.10
C GLN A 51 -2.56 3.94 -7.93
N LYS A 52 -1.91 5.10 -8.10
CA LYS A 52 -0.60 5.22 -8.77
C LYS A 52 0.33 4.15 -8.18
N PRO A 53 1.16 3.43 -8.92
CA PRO A 53 2.15 2.54 -8.31
C PRO A 53 2.94 3.29 -7.23
N LEU A 54 3.24 2.62 -6.10
CA LEU A 54 4.02 3.17 -4.98
C LEU A 54 5.23 4.02 -5.43
N PRO A 55 6.07 3.57 -6.39
CA PRO A 55 7.18 4.38 -6.87
C PRO A 55 6.77 5.71 -7.53
N GLU A 56 5.65 5.75 -8.26
CA GLU A 56 5.13 7.01 -8.85
C GLU A 56 4.58 7.94 -7.77
N LEU A 57 3.91 7.40 -6.74
CA LEU A 57 3.49 8.21 -5.59
C LEU A 57 4.71 8.80 -4.89
N LEU A 58 5.76 8.02 -4.63
CA LEU A 58 6.98 8.55 -4.02
C LEU A 58 7.63 9.63 -4.89
N GLN A 59 7.65 9.43 -6.21
CA GLN A 59 8.23 10.38 -7.15
C GLN A 59 7.45 11.71 -7.20
N ASP A 60 6.11 11.67 -7.13
CA ASP A 60 5.24 12.85 -7.05
C ASP A 60 5.56 13.71 -5.81
N TYR A 61 5.95 13.04 -4.72
CA TYR A 61 6.37 13.66 -3.47
C TYR A 61 7.89 13.91 -3.39
N ASP A 62 8.62 13.91 -4.51
CA ASP A 62 10.07 14.19 -4.56
C ASP A 62 10.95 13.19 -3.76
N LEU A 63 10.43 12.00 -3.47
CA LEU A 63 11.13 10.94 -2.76
C LEU A 63 11.68 9.88 -3.73
N PRO A 64 12.90 9.36 -3.49
CA PRO A 64 13.46 8.32 -4.33
C PRO A 64 12.64 7.02 -4.20
N PRO A 65 12.26 6.38 -5.32
CA PRO A 65 11.37 5.23 -5.32
C PRO A 65 11.97 3.99 -4.65
N GLY A 66 13.31 3.88 -4.59
CA GLY A 66 14.03 2.79 -3.94
C GLY A 66 14.23 2.95 -2.42
N ILE A 67 13.51 3.87 -1.76
CA ILE A 67 13.42 3.88 -0.29
C ILE A 67 12.75 2.61 0.24
N PHE A 68 11.85 2.01 -0.54
CA PHE A 68 11.19 0.76 -0.19
C PHE A 68 11.74 -0.41 -1.01
N PRO A 69 11.81 -1.62 -0.43
CA PRO A 69 12.17 -2.82 -1.18
C PRO A 69 11.12 -3.10 -2.26
N LYS A 70 11.53 -3.81 -3.31
CA LYS A 70 10.61 -4.31 -4.35
C LYS A 70 9.49 -5.19 -3.79
N ASN A 71 9.70 -5.77 -2.60
CA ASN A 71 8.75 -6.60 -1.86
C ASN A 71 7.56 -5.82 -1.28
N ALA A 72 7.54 -4.49 -1.38
CA ALA A 72 6.40 -3.66 -1.03
C ALA A 72 5.28 -3.80 -2.09
N THR A 73 4.56 -4.92 -2.06
CA THR A 73 3.53 -5.25 -3.06
C THR A 73 2.23 -4.48 -2.86
N ASN A 74 1.93 -4.07 -1.62
CA ASN A 74 0.65 -3.45 -1.26
C ASN A 74 0.89 -2.13 -0.50
N TYR A 75 0.13 -1.09 -0.84
CA TYR A 75 0.19 0.19 -0.13
C TYR A 75 -1.19 0.85 -0.05
N ASP A 76 -1.41 1.60 1.02
CA ASP A 76 -2.59 2.40 1.27
C ASP A 76 -2.16 3.85 1.50
N PHE A 77 -2.71 4.77 0.72
CA PHE A 77 -2.41 6.20 0.83
C PHE A 77 -3.70 6.97 1.09
N ASP A 78 -3.81 7.52 2.30
CA ASP A 78 -4.88 8.41 2.70
C ASP A 78 -4.46 9.86 2.39
N GLU A 79 -4.91 10.41 1.26
CA GLU A 79 -4.62 11.80 0.85
C GLU A 79 -5.11 12.82 1.91
N VAL A 80 -6.26 12.57 2.53
CA VAL A 80 -6.88 13.44 3.55
C VAL A 80 -5.99 13.60 4.79
N ARG A 81 -5.34 12.51 5.22
CA ARG A 81 -4.46 12.50 6.41
C ARG A 81 -2.98 12.56 6.03
N THR A 82 -2.68 12.57 4.73
CA THR A 82 -1.34 12.41 4.17
C THR A 82 -0.57 11.23 4.77
N LYS A 83 -1.30 10.16 5.11
CA LYS A 83 -0.76 8.96 5.77
C LYS A 83 -0.54 7.87 4.73
N LEU A 84 0.69 7.38 4.65
CA LEU A 84 1.10 6.26 3.83
C LEU A 84 1.29 5.02 4.71
N THR A 85 0.64 3.92 4.35
CA THR A 85 0.86 2.61 4.94
C THR A 85 1.32 1.64 3.86
N VAL A 86 2.51 1.09 4.01
CA VAL A 86 3.08 0.09 3.11
C VAL A 86 3.02 -1.28 3.79
N TYR A 87 2.48 -2.25 3.09
CA TYR A 87 2.35 -3.63 3.55
C TYR A 87 3.35 -4.50 2.80
N ILE A 88 4.21 -5.15 3.58
CA ILE A 88 5.28 -6.01 3.11
C ILE A 88 4.94 -7.43 3.59
N PRO A 89 5.00 -8.46 2.72
CA PRO A 89 4.56 -9.81 3.05
C PRO A 89 5.32 -10.42 4.23
N SER A 90 6.60 -10.06 4.41
CA SER A 90 7.47 -10.59 5.45
C SER A 90 8.45 -9.51 5.93
N VAL A 91 9.06 -9.71 7.10
CA VAL A 91 10.12 -8.83 7.59
C VAL A 91 11.32 -8.95 6.64
N CYS A 92 11.79 -7.82 6.11
CA CYS A 92 12.87 -7.77 5.13
C CYS A 92 14.02 -6.90 5.61
N GLU A 93 15.24 -7.30 5.30
CA GLU A 93 16.43 -6.47 5.45
C GLU A 93 16.99 -6.09 4.08
N VAL A 94 17.24 -4.80 3.89
CA VAL A 94 17.79 -4.25 2.65
C VAL A 94 19.17 -3.68 2.95
N GLY A 95 20.17 -4.21 2.27
CA GLY A 95 21.52 -3.65 2.22
C GLY A 95 21.64 -2.64 1.07
N PHE A 96 21.90 -1.38 1.40
CA PHE A 96 22.17 -0.33 0.44
C PHE A 96 23.65 -0.29 0.05
N LYS A 97 23.95 0.29 -1.11
CA LYS A 97 25.33 0.42 -1.64
C LYS A 97 26.27 1.21 -0.73
N ASP A 98 25.72 2.00 0.17
CA ASP A 98 26.41 2.76 1.23
C ASP A 98 26.84 1.87 2.43
N SER A 99 26.74 0.54 2.34
CA SER A 99 26.89 -0.42 3.46
C SER A 99 25.88 -0.24 4.61
N SER A 100 24.91 0.66 4.43
CA SER A 100 23.81 0.87 5.36
C SER A 100 22.79 -0.26 5.24
N VAL A 101 22.42 -0.87 6.36
CA VAL A 101 21.37 -1.90 6.43
C VAL A 101 20.10 -1.30 7.04
N VAL A 102 18.96 -1.52 6.39
CA VAL A 102 17.64 -1.10 6.87
C VAL A 102 16.73 -2.32 6.96
N ARG A 103 16.11 -2.51 8.11
CA ARG A 103 15.11 -3.53 8.39
C ARG A 103 13.71 -2.94 8.30
N TYR A 104 12.85 -3.60 7.56
CA TYR A 104 11.45 -3.24 7.37
C TYR A 104 10.58 -4.29 8.06
N ALA A 105 9.60 -3.83 8.82
CA ALA A 105 8.55 -4.67 9.38
C ALA A 105 7.50 -5.00 8.29
N THR A 106 6.62 -5.95 8.58
CA THR A 106 5.49 -6.33 7.71
C THR A 106 4.53 -5.17 7.44
N ARG A 107 4.47 -4.19 8.34
CA ARG A 107 3.67 -2.98 8.20
C ARG A 107 4.55 -1.77 8.48
N VAL A 108 4.70 -0.91 7.48
CA VAL A 108 5.40 0.36 7.59
C VAL A 108 4.41 1.49 7.45
N THR A 109 4.34 2.40 8.41
CA THR A 109 3.45 3.57 8.34
C THR A 109 4.28 4.84 8.40
N GLY A 110 3.76 5.92 7.83
CA GLY A 110 4.37 7.25 7.93
C GLY A 110 3.50 8.33 7.34
N PHE A 111 3.84 9.58 7.61
CA PHE A 111 3.21 10.75 7.02
C PHE A 111 4.04 11.21 5.82
N LEU A 112 3.45 11.11 4.63
CA LEU A 112 4.06 11.48 3.37
C LEU A 112 3.82 12.96 3.12
N LEU A 113 4.89 13.73 3.04
CA LEU A 113 4.87 15.16 2.74
C LEU A 113 5.85 15.41 1.60
N ARG A 114 5.69 16.52 0.89
CA ARG A 114 6.54 16.83 -0.27
C ARG A 114 8.01 16.93 0.15
N GLY A 115 8.86 16.05 -0.39
CA GLY A 115 10.27 15.90 -0.07
C GLY A 115 10.60 15.30 1.29
N LYS A 116 9.60 14.83 2.08
CA LYS A 116 9.85 14.28 3.42
C LYS A 116 8.81 13.24 3.84
N LEU A 117 9.26 12.18 4.47
CA LEU A 117 8.45 11.15 5.12
C LEU A 117 8.71 11.21 6.63
N THR A 118 7.70 11.57 7.42
CA THR A 118 7.84 11.80 8.87
C THR A 118 6.99 10.82 9.68
N GLY A 119 7.37 10.56 10.94
CA GLY A 119 6.60 9.68 11.81
C GLY A 119 6.61 8.23 11.30
N ILE A 120 7.75 7.80 10.78
CA ILE A 120 7.89 6.46 10.22
C ILE A 120 7.88 5.45 11.36
N GLU A 121 7.04 4.44 11.22
CA GLU A 121 6.96 3.29 12.10
C GLU A 121 7.10 2.01 11.28
N GLY A 122 7.83 1.02 11.81
CA GLY A 122 8.13 -0.21 11.09
C GLY A 122 9.42 -0.17 10.26
N MET A 123 10.23 0.88 10.37
CA MET A 123 11.55 0.96 9.71
C MET A 123 12.66 1.16 10.75
N LYS A 124 13.71 0.32 10.67
CA LYS A 124 14.89 0.38 11.54
C LYS A 124 16.16 0.42 10.71
N THR A 125 17.16 1.17 11.13
CA THR A 125 18.47 1.21 10.47
C THR A 125 19.57 0.79 11.43
N LYS A 126 20.62 0.15 10.90
CA LYS A 126 21.78 -0.29 11.67
C LYS A 126 22.84 0.81 11.68
N VAL A 127 22.99 1.50 12.81
CA VAL A 127 24.06 2.51 13.01
C VAL A 127 25.14 1.95 13.93
N VAL A 128 24.76 1.58 15.14
CA VAL A 128 25.58 0.85 16.14
C VAL A 128 24.71 -0.24 16.75
N ILE A 129 23.49 0.14 17.11
CA ILE A 129 22.35 -0.74 17.41
C ILE A 129 21.27 -0.55 16.34
N TRP A 130 20.26 -1.42 16.33
CA TRP A 130 19.07 -1.23 15.51
C TRP A 130 18.26 -0.05 16.04
N THR A 131 18.27 1.07 15.33
CA THR A 131 17.56 2.29 15.73
C THR A 131 16.38 2.53 14.82
N LYS A 132 15.22 2.87 15.41
CA LYS A 132 14.04 3.26 14.63
C LYS A 132 14.33 4.52 13.81
N VAL A 133 13.93 4.49 12.55
CA VAL A 133 14.00 5.68 11.69
C VAL A 133 12.71 6.46 11.91
N THR A 134 12.81 7.73 12.26
CA THR A 134 11.66 8.59 12.54
C THR A 134 11.28 9.44 11.34
N THR A 135 12.27 9.91 10.58
CA THR A 135 12.07 10.82 9.45
C THR A 135 13.06 10.55 8.33
N ILE A 136 12.60 10.56 7.09
CA ILE A 136 13.41 10.62 5.88
C ILE A 136 13.11 11.95 5.19
N SER A 137 14.12 12.70 4.78
CA SER A 137 13.93 13.92 3.98
C SER A 137 14.93 14.02 2.85
N VAL A 138 14.54 14.64 1.75
CA VAL A 138 15.38 14.88 0.58
C VAL A 138 15.52 16.38 0.43
N ASP A 139 16.74 16.87 0.18
CA ASP A 139 17.04 18.31 0.12
C ASP A 139 16.62 18.94 -1.22
N GLY A 140 15.43 18.58 -1.73
CA GLY A 140 14.85 19.06 -2.99
C GLY A 140 15.09 18.17 -4.22
N PRO A 141 14.43 18.47 -5.36
CA PRO A 141 14.41 17.66 -6.58
C PRO A 141 15.79 17.42 -7.20
N ARG A 142 16.70 18.39 -7.09
CA ARG A 142 18.07 18.34 -7.63
C ARG A 142 19.11 17.85 -6.65
N SER A 143 18.74 17.61 -5.39
CA SER A 143 19.70 17.18 -4.38
C SER A 143 19.90 15.69 -4.42
N SER A 144 21.15 15.28 -4.65
CA SER A 144 21.60 13.89 -4.63
C SER A 144 21.81 13.35 -3.21
N LYS A 145 21.15 13.93 -2.19
CA LYS A 145 21.33 13.55 -0.77
C LYS A 145 19.98 13.32 -0.10
N VAL A 146 19.87 12.19 0.58
CA VAL A 146 18.74 11.79 1.42
C VAL A 146 19.19 11.81 2.87
N HIS A 147 18.39 12.42 3.74
CA HIS A 147 18.63 12.51 5.17
C HIS A 147 17.76 11.49 5.91
N PHE A 148 18.40 10.53 6.55
CA PHE A 148 17.76 9.59 7.46
C PHE A 148 17.93 10.08 8.89
N THR A 149 16.82 10.27 9.60
CA THR A 149 16.80 10.63 11.01
C THR A 149 16.50 9.39 11.84
N ALA A 150 17.50 8.89 12.56
CA ALA A 150 17.38 7.74 13.45
C ALA A 150 18.12 8.05 14.76
N GLY A 151 17.50 8.85 15.63
CA GLY A 151 18.14 9.50 16.78
C GLY A 151 19.10 10.63 16.38
N VAL A 152 19.91 10.41 15.35
CA VAL A 152 20.78 11.40 14.71
C VAL A 152 20.42 11.55 13.23
N LYS A 153 20.55 12.77 12.69
CA LYS A 153 20.38 13.03 11.25
C LYS A 153 21.65 12.57 10.51
N LYS A 154 21.51 11.61 9.60
CA LYS A 154 22.59 11.11 8.74
C LYS A 154 22.25 11.40 7.28
N SER A 155 23.17 12.05 6.57
CA SER A 155 23.08 12.25 5.13
C SER A 155 23.62 11.02 4.39
N ARG A 156 22.90 10.55 3.39
CA ARG A 156 23.24 9.42 2.51
C ARG A 156 23.09 9.85 1.05
N PRO A 157 23.85 9.28 0.11
CA PRO A 157 23.70 9.59 -1.32
C PRO A 157 22.37 9.05 -1.85
N ARG A 158 21.63 9.87 -2.60
CA ARG A 158 20.35 9.52 -3.24
C ARG A 158 20.49 8.38 -4.25
N ASP A 159 21.63 8.31 -4.94
CA ASP A 159 21.96 7.27 -5.92
C ASP A 159 21.78 5.85 -5.35
N ALA A 160 22.12 5.66 -4.07
CA ALA A 160 21.96 4.37 -3.40
C ALA A 160 20.50 3.96 -3.20
N TYR A 161 19.56 4.91 -3.22
CA TYR A 161 18.12 4.70 -3.00
C TYR A 161 17.28 4.92 -4.27
N GLU A 162 17.90 5.19 -5.41
CA GLU A 162 17.18 5.31 -6.68
C GLU A 162 16.86 3.93 -7.28
N VAL A 163 17.74 2.96 -7.02
CA VAL A 163 17.58 1.57 -7.47
C VAL A 163 16.72 0.79 -6.47
N LEU A 164 15.63 0.19 -6.96
CA LEU A 164 14.85 -0.79 -6.20
C LEU A 164 15.74 -2.01 -5.89
N ARG A 165 15.98 -2.25 -4.61
CA ARG A 165 16.72 -3.43 -4.15
C ARG A 165 15.76 -4.48 -3.63
N ASP A 166 16.14 -5.73 -3.85
CA ASP A 166 15.44 -6.87 -3.25
C ASP A 166 15.78 -6.90 -1.76
N GLY A 167 14.75 -7.07 -0.92
CA GLY A 167 14.94 -7.21 0.50
C GLY A 167 15.13 -8.68 0.82
N VAL A 168 16.22 -9.02 1.49
CA VAL A 168 16.41 -10.39 1.97
C VAL A 168 15.36 -10.63 3.06
N THR A 169 14.45 -11.57 2.81
CA THR A 169 13.49 -12.01 3.82
C THR A 169 14.28 -12.65 4.95
N VAL A 170 14.20 -12.03 6.12
CA VAL A 170 14.76 -12.63 7.32
C VAL A 170 13.65 -13.50 7.88
N ASP A 171 13.71 -14.79 7.58
CA ASP A 171 12.90 -15.79 8.27
C ASP A 171 13.21 -15.64 9.78
N GLU A 172 12.17 -15.47 10.59
CA GLU A 172 12.30 -15.33 12.03
C GLU A 172 13.09 -16.53 12.58
N PHE A 173 14.20 -16.27 13.26
CA PHE A 173 14.93 -17.28 14.03
C PHE A 173 14.14 -17.69 15.27
#